data_AF-A0A1I0W4G5-F1
#
_entry.id   AF-A0A1I0W4G5-F1
#
_cell.length_a   1.000
_cell.length_b   1.000
_cell.length_c   1.000
_cell.angle_alpha   90.00
_cell.angle_beta   90.00
_cell.angle_gamma   90.00
#
_symmetry.space_group_name_H-M   'P 1'
#
loop_
_entity.id
_entity.type
_entity.pdbx_description
1 polymer ?
#
loop_
_entity_poly.entity_id
_entity_poly.type
_entity_poly.pdbx_seq_one_letter_code
_entity_poly.pdbx_strand_id
1 'polypeptide(L)'
;MGSEGGTPEVVVEALGVPVGIPVSGEDAVRLRHQWGRALTDRAPDVVVDLDQLDTEDVAAHDYAITSRVTMAALDATAGHRINLHAGAVADERGRALAVIGPSGSGKTTAISLLAGRLGYLTDETVSLDDSLRIHEHPKPLSIITDVDKPRQKQSVSPDDLGLLVPPDTSHLHRIVILHRGHGDAGLVPIPPARAIVEMVEQTSSLVHLPHPVHRLASTIDACGGVWGLEYVEFEERLDDVVGLLDRDPREPDEHVHHPSVPGANADPVPGAWSRTAWTDAEEYDEELVLMLGDRVHVLAGLGVVIWLALAEPLTTAELVEEAEALWGAHPGAAALVTDALDVMAGQQMLHPPA
;
A
#
# COMPACT_ATOMS: atom_id res chain seq x y z
N MET A 1 44.16 -2.19 -2.14
CA MET A 1 44.14 -1.91 -0.68
C MET A 1 43.31 -0.66 -0.51
N GLY A 2 42.10 -0.68 0.02
CA GLY A 2 41.29 -1.78 0.53
C GLY A 2 39.91 -1.21 0.84
N SER A 3 38.89 -2.05 0.71
CA SER A 3 37.69 -1.97 1.53
C SER A 3 37.50 -3.38 2.05
N GLU A 4 38.29 -3.75 3.07
CA GLU A 4 37.80 -4.75 4.01
C GLU A 4 36.57 -4.11 4.63
N GLY A 5 35.39 -4.47 4.10
CA GLY A 5 34.11 -4.08 4.67
C GLY A 5 34.05 -4.65 6.07
N GLY A 6 34.48 -3.85 7.05
CA GLY A 6 34.28 -4.16 8.46
C GLY A 6 32.79 -4.38 8.71
N THR A 7 32.47 -5.29 9.62
CA THR A 7 31.10 -5.48 10.10
C THR A 7 30.52 -4.11 10.45
N PRO A 8 29.34 -3.73 9.92
CA PRO A 8 28.77 -2.41 10.17
C PRO A 8 28.61 -2.22 11.68
N GLU A 9 29.03 -1.07 12.20
CA GLU A 9 28.93 -0.83 13.63
C GLU A 9 27.47 -0.69 14.05
N VAL A 10 26.58 -0.20 13.18
CA VAL A 10 25.14 -0.05 13.47
C VAL A 10 24.34 -1.01 12.61
N VAL A 11 23.47 -1.80 13.25
CA VAL A 11 22.50 -2.67 12.56
C VAL A 11 21.12 -2.38 13.13
N VAL A 12 20.16 -2.16 12.25
CA VAL A 12 18.77 -1.86 12.60
C VAL A 12 17.83 -2.88 11.95
N GLU A 13 16.78 -3.28 12.65
CA GLU A 13 15.70 -4.06 12.09
C GLU A 13 14.68 -3.12 11.45
N ALA A 14 14.60 -3.15 10.12
CA ALA A 14 13.66 -2.37 9.33
C ALA A 14 12.73 -3.33 8.60
N LEU A 15 11.42 -3.26 8.87
CA LEU A 15 10.43 -4.18 8.29
C LEU A 15 10.82 -5.66 8.53
N GLY A 16 11.39 -5.96 9.71
CA GLY A 16 11.86 -7.31 10.05
C GLY A 16 13.16 -7.76 9.35
N VAL A 17 13.80 -6.88 8.58
CA VAL A 17 15.08 -7.11 7.89
C VAL A 17 16.21 -6.42 8.66
N PRO A 18 17.24 -7.15 9.12
CA PRO A 18 18.46 -6.54 9.66
C PRO A 18 19.24 -5.82 8.56
N VAL A 19 19.28 -4.49 8.64
CA VAL A 19 19.99 -3.61 7.71
C VAL A 19 21.21 -3.01 8.42
N GLY A 20 22.39 -3.25 7.86
CA GLY A 20 23.65 -2.69 8.32
C GLY A 20 23.89 -1.28 7.76
N ILE A 21 24.27 -0.36 8.64
CA ILE A 21 24.63 1.02 8.29
C ILE A 21 26.14 1.18 8.55
N PRO A 22 26.99 1.31 7.50
CA PRO A 22 28.45 1.31 7.63
C PRO A 22 28.99 2.69 8.08
N VAL A 23 28.59 3.13 9.28
CA VAL A 23 29.12 4.33 9.96
C VAL A 23 30.00 3.94 11.15
N SER A 24 30.84 4.87 11.61
CA SER A 24 31.69 4.67 12.79
C SER A 24 31.80 5.95 13.64
N GLY A 25 32.34 5.84 14.85
CA GLY A 25 32.65 6.98 15.70
C GLY A 25 31.40 7.76 16.15
N GLU A 26 31.43 9.09 16.06
CA GLU A 26 30.33 9.96 16.53
C GLU A 26 29.03 9.75 15.75
N ASP A 27 29.11 9.45 14.45
CA ASP A 27 27.94 9.13 13.63
C ASP A 27 27.26 7.84 14.09
N ALA A 28 28.04 6.81 14.43
CA ALA A 28 27.50 5.56 14.95
C ALA A 28 26.81 5.73 16.31
N VAL A 29 27.35 6.58 17.19
CA VAL A 29 26.72 6.92 18.48
C VAL A 29 25.41 7.68 18.25
N ARG A 30 25.41 8.68 17.36
CA ARG A 30 24.20 9.45 17.01
C ARG A 30 23.11 8.57 16.43
N LEU A 31 23.43 7.75 15.43
CA LEU A 31 22.44 6.87 14.79
C LEU A 31 21.92 5.81 15.75
N ARG A 32 22.75 5.25 16.64
CA ARG A 32 22.26 4.34 17.70
C ARG A 32 21.21 4.98 18.60
N HIS A 33 21.40 6.24 18.95
CA HIS A 33 20.42 6.97 19.74
C HIS A 33 19.12 7.19 18.95
N GLN A 34 19.23 7.72 17.72
CA GLN A 34 18.08 7.99 16.85
C GLN A 34 17.25 6.72 16.58
N TRP A 35 17.94 5.61 16.27
CA TRP A 35 17.33 4.33 15.90
C TRP A 35 17.13 3.39 17.10
N GLY A 36 17.12 3.90 18.33
CA GLY A 36 17.13 3.08 19.56
C GLY A 36 16.12 1.93 19.57
N ARG A 37 14.90 2.17 19.05
CA ARG A 37 13.83 1.16 18.96
C ARG A 37 14.02 0.08 17.88
N ALA A 38 14.88 0.34 16.91
CA ALA A 38 15.14 -0.59 15.80
C ALA A 38 16.48 -1.33 15.96
N LEU A 39 17.31 -1.01 16.96
CA LEU A 39 18.62 -1.64 17.11
C LEU A 39 18.50 -3.16 17.29
N THR A 40 19.41 -3.91 16.66
CA THR A 40 19.46 -5.37 16.76
C THR A 40 20.89 -5.89 16.79
N ASP A 41 21.10 -7.00 17.50
CA ASP A 41 22.39 -7.71 17.55
C ASP A 41 22.52 -8.77 16.43
N ARG A 42 21.49 -8.93 15.60
CA ARG A 42 21.52 -9.83 14.43
C ARG A 42 22.54 -9.34 13.42
N ALA A 43 23.20 -10.29 12.74
CA ALA A 43 24.02 -9.96 11.59
C ALA A 43 23.16 -9.29 10.49
N PRO A 44 23.68 -8.29 9.76
CA PRO A 44 22.94 -7.65 8.69
C PRO A 44 22.70 -8.63 7.53
N ASP A 45 21.47 -8.67 7.04
CA ASP A 45 21.12 -9.40 5.81
C ASP A 45 21.50 -8.56 4.57
N VAL A 46 21.46 -7.23 4.72
CA VAL A 46 21.86 -6.26 3.69
C VAL A 46 22.62 -5.10 4.35
N VAL A 47 23.60 -4.53 3.65
CA VAL A 47 24.33 -3.33 4.09
C VAL A 47 24.06 -2.22 3.08
N VAL A 48 23.62 -1.06 3.55
CA VAL A 48 23.37 0.09 2.67
C VAL A 48 24.68 0.69 2.18
N ASP A 49 24.75 1.02 0.89
CA ASP A 49 25.81 1.85 0.33
C ASP A 49 25.59 3.29 0.81
N LEU A 50 26.63 3.97 1.32
CA LEU A 50 26.59 5.37 1.76
C LEU A 50 27.44 6.30 0.86
N ASP A 51 28.20 5.78 -0.10
CA ASP A 51 29.24 6.51 -0.85
C ASP A 51 28.68 7.69 -1.66
N GLN A 52 27.40 7.63 -2.04
CA GLN A 52 26.72 8.70 -2.78
C GLN A 52 26.01 9.75 -1.87
N LEU A 53 26.20 9.73 -0.55
CA LEU A 53 25.64 10.74 0.37
C LEU A 53 26.63 11.89 0.60
N ASP A 54 26.85 12.71 -0.42
CA ASP A 54 27.71 13.89 -0.29
C ASP A 54 26.88 15.10 0.19
N THR A 55 26.69 15.20 1.50
CA THR A 55 26.09 16.39 2.11
C THR A 55 26.74 16.71 3.45
N GLU A 56 27.17 17.96 3.61
CA GLU A 56 27.69 18.50 4.89
C GLU A 56 26.55 18.82 5.88
N ASP A 57 25.29 18.79 5.43
CA ASP A 57 24.11 18.99 6.28
C ASP A 57 23.73 17.66 6.96
N VAL A 58 24.02 17.55 8.26
CA VAL A 58 23.73 16.37 9.08
C VAL A 58 22.26 15.95 9.01
N ALA A 59 21.32 16.91 8.97
CA ALA A 59 19.90 16.58 8.93
C ALA A 59 19.50 15.96 7.58
N ALA A 60 20.04 16.50 6.48
CA ALA A 60 19.85 15.92 5.15
C ALA A 60 20.53 14.55 5.03
N HIS A 61 21.70 14.39 5.64
CA HIS A 61 22.45 13.13 5.68
C HIS A 61 21.65 12.03 6.40
N ASP A 62 21.20 12.29 7.63
CA ASP A 62 20.45 11.32 8.44
C ASP A 62 19.11 10.93 7.77
N TYR A 63 18.43 11.89 7.11
CA TYR A 63 17.24 11.60 6.31
C TYR A 63 17.53 10.67 5.12
N ALA A 64 18.66 10.90 4.45
CA ALA A 64 19.05 10.08 3.31
C ALA A 64 19.48 8.66 3.74
N ILE A 65 20.14 8.50 4.90
CA ILE A 65 20.39 7.18 5.50
C ILE A 65 19.07 6.47 5.76
N THR A 66 18.11 7.15 6.40
CA THR A 66 16.78 6.61 6.68
C THR A 66 16.10 6.11 5.42
N SER A 67 16.15 6.91 4.35
CA SER A 67 15.60 6.54 3.04
C SER A 67 16.28 5.28 2.49
N ARG A 68 17.62 5.17 2.55
CA ARG A 68 18.35 3.98 2.07
C ARG A 68 18.04 2.73 2.86
N VAL A 69 17.91 2.84 4.19
CA VAL A 69 17.52 1.73 5.06
C VAL A 69 16.12 1.23 4.69
N THR A 70 15.14 2.13 4.56
CA THR A 70 13.78 1.77 4.17
C THR A 70 13.76 1.09 2.80
N MET A 71 14.46 1.64 1.80
CA MET A 71 14.52 1.07 0.46
C MET A 71 15.16 -0.32 0.44
N ALA A 72 16.27 -0.52 1.16
CA ALA A 72 16.91 -1.83 1.25
C ALA A 72 15.99 -2.90 1.87
N ALA A 73 15.21 -2.53 2.89
CA ALA A 73 14.22 -3.42 3.49
C ALA A 73 13.02 -3.70 2.57
N LEU A 74 12.55 -2.69 1.82
CA LEU A 74 11.50 -2.85 0.82
C LEU A 74 11.93 -3.80 -0.31
N ASP A 75 13.15 -3.63 -0.82
CA ASP A 75 13.71 -4.49 -1.86
C ASP A 75 13.85 -5.94 -1.37
N ALA A 76 14.32 -6.13 -0.14
CA ALA A 76 14.46 -7.45 0.47
C ALA A 76 13.11 -8.16 0.73
N THR A 77 12.01 -7.41 0.82
CA THR A 77 10.66 -7.96 1.08
C THR A 77 9.76 -7.95 -0.16
N ALA A 78 10.23 -7.40 -1.28
CA ALA A 78 9.49 -7.34 -2.54
C ALA A 78 9.04 -8.75 -2.98
N GLY A 79 7.77 -8.87 -3.39
CA GLY A 79 7.17 -10.14 -3.81
C GLY A 79 6.84 -11.12 -2.68
N HIS A 80 7.11 -10.77 -1.42
CA HIS A 80 6.81 -11.63 -0.25
C HIS A 80 5.82 -10.99 0.72
N ARG A 81 5.73 -9.66 0.74
CA ARG A 81 4.90 -8.90 1.68
C ARG A 81 4.18 -7.76 1.00
N ILE A 82 3.02 -7.38 1.55
CA ILE A 82 2.36 -6.14 1.15
C ILE A 82 3.08 -5.00 1.87
N ASN A 83 3.64 -4.07 1.10
CA ASN A 83 4.36 -2.92 1.63
C ASN A 83 3.60 -1.63 1.30
N LEU A 84 2.91 -1.06 2.28
CA LEU A 84 2.09 0.14 2.14
C LEU A 84 2.86 1.38 2.63
N HIS A 85 2.78 2.46 1.87
CA HIS A 85 3.16 3.81 2.28
C HIS A 85 2.15 4.37 3.28
N ALA A 86 2.25 3.87 4.50
CA ALA A 86 1.31 4.07 5.58
C ALA A 86 2.05 4.21 6.91
N GLY A 87 1.47 4.94 7.84
CA GLY A 87 1.87 4.84 9.24
C GLY A 87 1.02 3.80 9.98
N ALA A 88 1.51 3.31 11.11
CA ALA A 88 0.71 2.44 11.96
C ALA A 88 1.01 2.64 13.46
N VAL A 89 -0.03 2.38 14.24
CA VAL A 89 0.01 2.31 15.71
C VAL A 89 -0.77 1.08 16.18
N ALA A 90 -0.47 0.57 17.38
CA ALA A 90 -1.15 -0.59 17.96
C ALA A 90 -1.63 -0.36 19.39
N ASP A 91 -2.73 -0.99 19.76
CA ASP A 91 -3.16 -1.05 21.17
C ASP A 91 -2.36 -2.09 21.97
N GLU A 92 -2.64 -2.17 23.28
CA GLU A 92 -1.99 -3.12 24.19
C GLU A 92 -2.25 -4.61 23.84
N ARG A 93 -3.24 -4.89 22.98
CA ARG A 93 -3.56 -6.25 22.49
C ARG A 93 -2.86 -6.55 21.16
N GLY A 94 -2.08 -5.62 20.61
CA GLY A 94 -1.41 -5.75 19.33
C GLY A 94 -2.34 -5.55 18.13
N ARG A 95 -3.56 -5.00 18.33
CA ARG A 95 -4.46 -4.64 17.22
C ARG A 95 -3.96 -3.35 16.61
N ALA A 96 -3.49 -3.41 15.38
CA ALA A 96 -2.91 -2.26 14.70
C ALA A 96 -3.90 -1.53 13.79
N LEU A 97 -3.81 -0.21 13.81
CA LEU A 97 -4.48 0.69 12.90
C LEU A 97 -3.44 1.22 11.89
N ALA A 98 -3.64 0.93 10.60
CA ALA A 98 -2.86 1.54 9.54
C ALA A 98 -3.54 2.81 9.02
N VAL A 99 -2.75 3.86 8.81
CA VAL A 99 -3.16 5.15 8.25
C VAL A 99 -2.44 5.37 6.94
N ILE A 100 -3.19 5.25 5.85
CA ILE A 100 -2.74 5.38 4.46
C ILE A 100 -3.02 6.81 3.99
N GLY A 101 -2.17 7.34 3.13
CA GLY A 101 -2.45 8.58 2.42
C GLY A 101 -1.21 9.07 1.67
N PRO A 102 -1.38 9.87 0.60
CA PRO A 102 -0.26 10.33 -0.21
C PRO A 102 0.74 11.15 0.62
N SER A 103 1.98 11.26 0.14
CA SER A 103 2.98 12.14 0.75
C SER A 103 2.44 13.56 0.89
N GLY A 104 2.51 14.11 2.11
CA GLY A 104 1.96 15.44 2.42
C GLY A 104 0.50 15.47 2.87
N SER A 105 -0.20 14.32 2.94
CA SER A 105 -1.57 14.23 3.49
C SER A 105 -1.67 14.54 4.98
N GLY A 106 -0.53 14.51 5.69
CA GLY A 106 -0.47 14.68 7.15
C GLY A 106 -0.30 13.38 7.93
N LYS A 107 0.06 12.25 7.27
CA LYS A 107 0.31 10.96 7.95
C LYS A 107 1.22 11.08 9.17
N THR A 108 2.41 11.68 9.04
CA THR A 108 3.34 11.82 10.19
C THR A 108 2.69 12.56 11.35
N THR A 109 1.92 13.63 11.07
CA THR A 109 1.16 14.36 12.10
C THR A 109 0.08 13.49 12.75
N ALA A 110 -0.71 12.77 11.95
CA ALA A 110 -1.73 11.85 12.44
C ALA A 110 -1.14 10.75 13.33
N ILE A 111 -0.02 10.16 12.88
CA ILE A 111 0.70 9.12 13.62
C ILE A 111 1.32 9.65 14.90
N SER A 112 1.92 10.85 14.89
CA SER A 112 2.42 11.47 16.12
C SER A 112 1.32 11.66 17.16
N LEU A 113 0.12 12.10 16.75
CA LEU A 113 -1.03 12.26 17.65
C LEU A 113 -1.56 10.91 18.15
N LEU A 114 -1.74 9.93 17.25
CA LEU A 114 -2.16 8.57 17.60
C LEU A 114 -1.16 7.88 18.54
N ALA A 115 0.14 8.09 18.32
CA ALA A 115 1.23 7.51 19.08
C ALA A 115 1.33 8.04 20.52
N GLY A 116 0.57 9.08 20.86
CA GLY A 116 0.35 9.52 22.25
C GLY A 116 -0.68 8.67 23.01
N ARG A 117 -1.43 7.80 22.32
CA ARG A 117 -2.48 6.94 22.89
C ARG A 117 -2.31 5.45 22.59
N LEU A 118 -1.61 5.14 21.50
CA LEU A 118 -1.36 3.79 21.00
C LEU A 118 0.15 3.64 20.75
N GLY A 119 0.67 2.41 20.84
CA GLY A 119 2.08 2.12 20.61
C GLY A 119 2.50 2.43 19.16
N TYR A 120 3.59 3.16 18.98
CA TYR A 120 4.12 3.55 17.68
C TYR A 120 4.83 2.39 16.98
N LEU A 121 4.38 2.05 15.76
CA LEU A 121 5.02 1.01 14.93
C LEU A 121 5.87 1.65 13.81
N THR A 122 5.32 2.66 13.12
CA THR A 122 5.97 3.37 12.01
C THR A 122 5.16 4.59 11.59
N ASP A 123 5.77 5.59 10.96
CA ASP A 123 5.10 6.74 10.34
C ASP A 123 5.12 6.73 8.80
N GLU A 124 5.78 5.75 8.18
CA GLU A 124 6.06 5.77 6.73
C GLU A 124 5.72 4.48 6.00
N THR A 125 6.12 3.32 6.53
CA THR A 125 5.98 2.05 5.80
C THR A 125 5.42 0.96 6.69
N VAL A 126 4.27 0.41 6.31
CA VAL A 126 3.69 -0.80 6.92
C VAL A 126 4.00 -2.00 6.02
N SER A 127 4.73 -2.97 6.54
CA SER A 127 5.01 -4.24 5.86
C SER A 127 4.21 -5.37 6.50
N LEU A 128 3.41 -6.08 5.69
CA LEU A 128 2.45 -7.10 6.13
C LEU A 128 2.78 -8.46 5.53
N ASP A 129 2.84 -9.48 6.38
CA ASP A 129 2.86 -10.87 5.94
C ASP A 129 1.43 -11.43 5.73
N ASP A 130 1.36 -12.68 5.27
CA ASP A 130 0.11 -13.39 4.95
C ASP A 130 -0.79 -13.63 6.17
N SER A 131 -0.23 -13.51 7.39
CA SER A 131 -0.96 -13.60 8.65
C SER A 131 -1.43 -12.24 9.18
N LEU A 132 -1.27 -11.18 8.37
CA LEU A 132 -1.50 -9.78 8.73
C LEU A 132 -0.59 -9.26 9.83
N ARG A 133 0.51 -9.97 10.14
CA ARG A 133 1.49 -9.46 11.08
C ARG A 133 2.16 -8.23 10.49
N ILE A 134 2.24 -7.18 11.28
CA ILE A 134 3.04 -6.00 10.93
C ILE A 134 4.48 -6.27 11.31
N HIS A 135 5.38 -6.11 10.33
CA HIS A 135 6.79 -5.99 10.57
C HIS A 135 7.14 -4.51 10.76
N GLU A 136 7.51 -4.16 11.98
CA GLU A 136 7.69 -2.79 12.41
C GLU A 136 8.86 -2.09 11.70
N HIS A 137 8.77 -0.77 11.63
CA HIS A 137 9.86 0.09 11.17
C HIS A 137 9.87 1.36 12.02
N PRO A 138 10.28 1.25 13.31
CA PRO A 138 10.24 2.34 14.27
C PRO A 138 11.44 3.27 14.08
N LYS A 139 11.60 3.77 12.85
CA LYS A 139 12.66 4.68 12.44
C LYS A 139 12.53 6.04 13.13
N PRO A 140 13.60 6.86 13.11
CA PRO A 140 13.52 8.25 13.51
C PRO A 140 12.47 9.02 12.70
N LEU A 141 11.69 9.87 13.38
CA LEU A 141 10.69 10.70 12.73
C LEU A 141 11.32 11.98 12.22
N SER A 142 11.02 12.34 10.97
CA SER A 142 11.45 13.59 10.35
C SER A 142 10.45 14.70 10.61
N ILE A 143 10.55 15.36 11.76
CA ILE A 143 9.62 16.39 12.22
C ILE A 143 10.22 17.80 12.15
N ILE A 144 9.36 18.80 12.08
CA ILE A 144 9.75 20.21 12.22
C ILE A 144 9.88 20.50 13.71
N THR A 145 11.11 20.80 14.16
CA THR A 145 11.39 21.13 15.58
C THR A 145 11.49 22.64 15.83
N ASP A 146 11.70 23.43 14.77
CA ASP A 146 11.79 24.90 14.81
C ASP A 146 10.69 25.50 13.91
N VAL A 147 9.67 26.11 14.53
CA VAL A 147 8.52 26.70 13.83
C VAL A 147 8.93 27.88 12.96
N ASP A 148 10.03 28.57 13.31
CA ASP A 148 10.57 29.68 12.53
C ASP A 148 11.36 29.18 11.30
N LYS A 149 11.66 27.87 11.25
CA LYS A 149 12.33 27.20 10.13
C LYS A 149 11.57 25.95 9.68
N PRO A 150 10.35 26.08 9.15
CA PRO A 150 9.50 24.95 8.80
C PRO A 150 10.05 24.06 7.67
N ARG A 151 11.11 24.51 6.98
CA ARG A 151 11.82 23.73 5.96
C ARG A 151 12.94 22.85 6.54
N GLN A 152 13.34 23.05 7.80
CA GLN A 152 14.34 22.24 8.46
C GLN A 152 13.65 21.16 9.29
N LYS A 153 13.65 19.94 8.76
CA LYS A 153 13.21 18.75 9.50
C LYS A 153 14.40 18.16 10.22
N GLN A 154 14.23 17.77 11.47
CA GLN A 154 15.21 17.04 12.24
C GLN A 154 14.78 15.57 12.37
N SER A 155 15.77 14.68 12.35
CA SER A 155 15.62 13.26 12.63
C SER A 155 15.64 13.04 14.14
N VAL A 156 14.50 12.68 14.72
CA VAL A 156 14.32 12.54 16.17
C VAL A 156 13.89 11.11 16.51
N SER A 157 14.47 10.53 17.57
CA SER A 157 14.09 9.17 17.97
C SER A 157 12.63 9.12 18.45
N PRO A 158 11.94 7.98 18.28
CA PRO A 158 10.62 7.81 18.88
C PRO A 158 10.60 7.99 20.41
N ASP A 159 11.69 7.67 21.10
CA ASP A 159 11.81 7.79 22.56
C ASP A 159 11.95 9.25 23.01
N ASP A 160 12.71 10.07 22.30
CA ASP A 160 12.83 11.51 22.57
C ASP A 160 11.51 12.25 22.37
N LEU A 161 10.66 11.73 21.48
CA LEU A 161 9.30 12.23 21.26
C LEU A 161 8.28 11.71 22.28
N GLY A 162 8.68 10.81 23.17
CA GLY A 162 7.79 10.21 24.16
C GLY A 162 6.66 9.38 23.54
N LEU A 163 6.87 8.82 22.33
CA LEU A 163 5.86 7.98 21.68
C LEU A 163 5.66 6.70 22.49
N LEU A 164 4.45 6.17 22.55
CA LEU A 164 4.21 4.93 23.30
C LEU A 164 4.87 3.73 22.60
N VAL A 165 5.19 2.70 23.38
CA VAL A 165 5.83 1.46 22.90
C VAL A 165 4.72 0.43 22.60
N PRO A 166 4.68 -0.18 21.41
CA PRO A 166 3.73 -1.22 21.08
C PRO A 166 4.09 -2.56 21.78
N PRO A 167 3.17 -3.53 21.83
CA PRO A 167 3.51 -4.91 22.20
C PRO A 167 4.49 -5.54 21.21
N ASP A 168 5.21 -6.60 21.62
CA ASP A 168 6.22 -7.32 20.81
C ASP A 168 5.72 -7.82 19.43
N THR A 169 4.40 -7.98 19.29
CA THR A 169 3.77 -8.38 18.04
C THR A 169 2.49 -7.61 17.81
N SER A 170 2.35 -7.07 16.60
CA SER A 170 1.15 -6.37 16.15
C SER A 170 0.62 -6.99 14.86
N HIS A 171 -0.70 -7.04 14.72
CA HIS A 171 -1.39 -7.49 13.52
C HIS A 171 -2.31 -6.38 13.01
N LEU A 172 -2.38 -6.22 11.69
CA LEU A 172 -3.28 -5.26 11.08
C LEU A 172 -4.72 -5.61 11.43
N HIS A 173 -5.43 -4.64 12.00
CA HIS A 173 -6.80 -4.78 12.45
C HIS A 173 -7.72 -3.79 11.74
N ARG A 174 -7.29 -2.55 11.48
CA ARG A 174 -8.09 -1.51 10.82
C ARG A 174 -7.27 -0.70 9.82
N ILE A 175 -7.92 -0.29 8.74
CA ILE A 175 -7.32 0.49 7.66
C ILE A 175 -8.09 1.81 7.52
N VAL A 176 -7.37 2.93 7.60
CA VAL A 176 -7.90 4.27 7.38
C VAL A 176 -7.13 4.95 6.25
N ILE A 177 -7.82 5.56 5.29
CA ILE A 177 -7.23 6.41 4.24
C ILE A 177 -7.54 7.88 4.56
N LEU A 178 -6.53 8.75 4.54
CA LEU A 178 -6.71 10.17 4.80
C LEU A 178 -7.23 10.90 3.55
N HIS A 179 -8.42 11.50 3.65
CA HIS A 179 -9.05 12.35 2.62
C HIS A 179 -9.09 13.81 3.07
N ARG A 180 -7.92 14.41 3.26
CA ARG A 180 -7.78 15.78 3.79
C ARG A 180 -8.44 16.81 2.86
N GLY A 181 -9.35 17.62 3.40
CA GLY A 181 -10.00 18.71 2.64
C GLY A 181 -11.16 18.26 1.73
N HIS A 182 -11.59 17.00 1.83
CA HIS A 182 -12.77 16.48 1.11
C HIS A 182 -14.08 16.77 1.85
N GLY A 183 -14.00 17.23 3.11
CA GLY A 183 -15.13 17.45 3.97
C GLY A 183 -14.71 17.32 5.44
N ASP A 184 -15.70 17.17 6.30
CA ASP A 184 -15.50 16.90 7.73
C ASP A 184 -16.45 15.79 8.21
N ALA A 185 -16.85 14.89 7.30
CA ALA A 185 -17.80 13.81 7.60
C ALA A 185 -17.25 12.75 8.58
N GLY A 186 -15.94 12.78 8.89
CA GLY A 186 -15.30 11.79 9.74
C GLY A 186 -15.05 10.49 8.97
N LEU A 187 -15.27 9.35 9.64
CA LEU A 187 -15.01 8.03 9.07
C LEU A 187 -16.16 7.58 8.15
N VAL A 188 -15.85 7.41 6.87
CA VAL A 188 -16.78 6.97 5.82
C VAL A 188 -16.28 5.63 5.24
N PRO A 189 -17.10 4.57 5.18
CA PRO A 189 -16.69 3.32 4.52
C PRO A 189 -16.36 3.55 3.04
N ILE A 190 -15.25 2.97 2.57
CA ILE A 190 -14.87 2.97 1.15
C ILE A 190 -15.28 1.62 0.55
N PRO A 191 -16.00 1.59 -0.59
CA PRO A 191 -16.27 0.35 -1.32
C PRO A 191 -14.96 -0.40 -1.65
N PRO A 192 -14.92 -1.75 -1.58
CA PRO A 192 -13.69 -2.52 -1.73
C PRO A 192 -12.93 -2.24 -3.03
N ALA A 193 -13.61 -2.19 -4.18
CA ALA A 193 -12.98 -1.93 -5.48
C ALA A 193 -12.24 -0.59 -5.49
N ARG A 194 -12.88 0.46 -4.96
CA ARG A 194 -12.27 1.79 -4.80
C ARG A 194 -11.13 1.77 -3.78
N ALA A 195 -11.29 1.07 -2.66
CA ALA A 195 -10.26 0.95 -1.64
C ALA A 195 -8.99 0.30 -2.20
N ILE A 196 -9.12 -0.75 -3.02
CA ILE A 196 -7.99 -1.39 -3.68
C ILE A 196 -7.24 -0.39 -4.57
N VAL A 197 -7.94 0.40 -5.40
CA VAL A 197 -7.29 1.43 -6.24
C VAL A 197 -6.50 2.42 -5.38
N GLU A 198 -7.12 2.98 -4.35
CA GLU A 198 -6.45 3.95 -3.47
C GLU A 198 -5.25 3.34 -2.72
N MET A 199 -5.33 2.05 -2.34
CA MET A 199 -4.24 1.33 -1.69
C MET A 199 -3.10 0.99 -2.66
N VAL A 200 -3.40 0.60 -3.90
CA VAL A 200 -2.39 0.27 -4.93
C VAL A 200 -1.49 1.47 -5.19
N GLU A 201 -2.04 2.68 -5.27
CA GLU A 201 -1.26 3.92 -5.43
C GLU A 201 -0.27 4.16 -4.28
N GLN A 202 -0.55 3.58 -3.11
CA GLN A 202 0.28 3.65 -1.93
C GLN A 202 1.03 2.35 -1.65
N THR A 203 1.08 1.39 -2.59
CA THR A 203 1.79 0.12 -2.40
C THR A 203 3.11 0.11 -3.18
N SER A 204 4.17 -0.41 -2.56
CA SER A 204 5.47 -0.65 -3.21
C SER A 204 5.57 -2.10 -3.69
N SER A 205 6.05 -2.32 -4.92
CA SER A 205 6.37 -3.65 -5.46
C SER A 205 5.20 -4.65 -5.48
N LEU A 206 3.95 -4.17 -5.53
CA LEU A 206 2.74 -5.00 -5.51
C LEU A 206 2.75 -6.04 -6.64
N VAL A 207 3.18 -5.65 -7.84
CA VAL A 207 3.28 -6.48 -9.05
C VAL A 207 4.11 -7.76 -8.88
N HIS A 208 4.98 -7.81 -7.87
CA HIS A 208 5.81 -8.96 -7.61
C HIS A 208 5.14 -10.00 -6.71
N LEU A 209 4.00 -9.66 -6.09
CA LEU A 209 3.24 -10.60 -5.28
C LEU A 209 2.48 -11.60 -6.15
N PRO A 210 2.28 -12.84 -5.66
CA PRO A 210 1.27 -13.72 -6.23
C PRO A 210 -0.12 -13.16 -5.92
N HIS A 211 -0.97 -13.09 -6.94
CA HIS A 211 -2.36 -12.62 -6.83
C HIS A 211 -2.48 -11.25 -6.11
N PRO A 212 -1.82 -10.19 -6.65
CA PRO A 212 -1.67 -8.91 -5.97
C PRO A 212 -2.97 -8.23 -5.58
N VAL A 213 -3.99 -8.27 -6.44
CA VAL A 213 -5.29 -7.65 -6.18
C VAL A 213 -6.04 -8.46 -5.13
N HIS A 214 -6.01 -9.78 -5.26
CA HIS A 214 -6.65 -10.70 -4.31
C HIS A 214 -6.07 -10.60 -2.90
N ARG A 215 -4.75 -10.40 -2.80
CA ARG A 215 -4.04 -10.16 -1.53
C ARG A 215 -4.56 -8.90 -0.83
N LEU A 216 -4.80 -7.83 -1.58
CA LEU A 216 -5.39 -6.60 -1.05
C LEU A 216 -6.85 -6.82 -0.64
N ALA A 217 -7.68 -7.46 -1.48
CA ALA A 217 -9.07 -7.78 -1.17
C ALA A 217 -9.19 -8.59 0.14
N SER A 218 -8.43 -9.68 0.25
CA SER A 218 -8.38 -10.53 1.45
C SER A 218 -7.94 -9.76 2.70
N THR A 219 -7.00 -8.83 2.55
CA THR A 219 -6.53 -7.96 3.65
C THR A 219 -7.64 -7.01 4.10
N ILE A 220 -8.37 -6.41 3.15
CA ILE A 220 -9.50 -5.51 3.42
C ILE A 220 -10.59 -6.25 4.19
N ASP A 221 -10.96 -7.46 3.75
CA ASP A 221 -12.00 -8.28 4.39
C ASP A 221 -11.64 -8.61 5.84
N ALA A 222 -10.41 -9.08 6.06
CA ALA A 222 -9.95 -9.44 7.39
C ALA A 222 -9.89 -8.24 8.34
N CYS A 223 -9.72 -7.02 7.81
CA CYS A 223 -9.75 -5.78 8.58
C CYS A 223 -11.17 -5.21 8.78
N GLY A 224 -12.21 -5.86 8.24
CA GLY A 224 -13.59 -5.38 8.30
C GLY A 224 -13.83 -4.14 7.43
N GLY A 225 -13.13 -4.04 6.31
CA GLY A 225 -13.22 -2.95 5.35
C GLY A 225 -12.21 -1.82 5.55
N VAL A 226 -12.28 -0.83 4.64
CA VAL A 226 -11.45 0.38 4.67
C VAL A 226 -12.32 1.61 4.95
N TRP A 227 -11.78 2.55 5.73
CA TRP A 227 -12.47 3.79 6.08
C TRP A 227 -11.71 5.00 5.53
N GLY A 228 -12.38 5.85 4.77
CA GLY A 228 -11.90 7.18 4.41
C GLY A 228 -12.15 8.12 5.59
N LEU A 229 -11.12 8.85 6.02
CA LEU A 229 -11.26 9.91 7.01
C LEU A 229 -11.32 11.26 6.30
N GLU A 230 -12.51 11.86 6.30
CA GLU A 230 -12.71 13.26 5.90
C GLU A 230 -12.56 14.17 7.11
N TYR A 231 -11.60 15.09 7.06
CA TYR A 231 -11.28 15.98 8.18
C TYR A 231 -10.67 17.31 7.72
N VAL A 232 -10.82 18.32 8.58
CA VAL A 232 -10.06 19.57 8.54
C VAL A 232 -8.83 19.46 9.45
N GLU A 233 -9.05 19.20 10.74
CA GLU A 233 -8.01 19.00 11.75
C GLU A 233 -8.07 17.57 12.31
N PHE A 234 -6.96 16.84 12.24
CA PHE A 234 -6.94 15.42 12.62
C PHE A 234 -7.21 15.22 14.12
N GLU A 235 -6.79 16.16 14.96
CA GLU A 235 -6.97 16.10 16.41
C GLU A 235 -8.44 16.01 16.82
N GLU A 236 -9.34 16.63 16.05
CA GLU A 236 -10.80 16.59 16.26
C GLU A 236 -11.44 15.24 15.88
N ARG A 237 -10.68 14.34 15.24
CA ARG A 237 -11.12 12.99 14.83
C ARG A 237 -10.36 11.89 15.54
N LEU A 238 -9.46 12.23 16.48
CA LEU A 238 -8.61 11.26 17.17
C LEU A 238 -9.43 10.20 17.92
N ASP A 239 -10.49 10.58 18.62
CA ASP A 239 -11.36 9.65 19.34
C ASP A 239 -12.10 8.70 18.40
N ASP A 240 -12.61 9.20 17.27
CA ASP A 240 -13.32 8.38 16.28
C ASP A 240 -12.39 7.32 15.67
N VAL A 241 -11.17 7.73 15.33
CA VAL A 241 -10.14 6.87 14.73
C VAL A 241 -9.65 5.81 15.72
N VAL A 242 -9.41 6.17 16.99
CA VAL A 242 -9.04 5.20 18.02
C VAL A 242 -10.21 4.25 18.32
N GLY A 243 -11.44 4.78 18.41
CA GLY A 243 -12.65 4.00 18.64
C GLY A 243 -12.95 2.97 17.55
N LEU A 244 -12.39 3.12 16.35
CA LEU A 244 -12.52 2.16 15.25
C LEU A 244 -11.95 0.77 15.61
N LEU A 245 -10.94 0.71 16.49
CA LEU A 245 -10.34 -0.56 16.96
C LEU A 245 -11.36 -1.45 17.70
N ASP A 246 -12.35 -0.84 18.35
CA ASP A 246 -13.37 -1.53 19.16
C ASP A 246 -14.70 -1.75 18.41
N ARG A 247 -14.83 -1.25 17.19
CA ARG A 247 -16.01 -1.54 16.35
C ARG A 247 -15.94 -2.99 15.87
N ASP A 248 -17.10 -3.63 15.73
CA ASP A 248 -17.18 -4.94 15.07
C ASP A 248 -16.74 -4.84 13.60
N PRO A 249 -16.05 -5.85 13.05
CA PRO A 249 -15.70 -5.86 11.63
C PRO A 249 -16.96 -5.88 10.78
N ARG A 250 -16.94 -5.17 9.65
CA ARG A 250 -18.01 -5.30 8.64
C ARG A 250 -17.94 -6.69 8.03
N GLU A 251 -19.10 -7.23 7.67
CA GLU A 251 -19.14 -8.43 6.83
C GLU A 251 -18.47 -8.12 5.48
N PRO A 252 -17.56 -8.99 5.00
CA PRO A 252 -16.97 -8.85 3.69
C PRO A 252 -18.04 -8.84 2.59
N ASP A 253 -17.85 -8.01 1.58
CA ASP A 253 -18.64 -8.09 0.36
C ASP A 253 -18.26 -9.37 -0.39
N GLU A 254 -19.23 -10.04 -1.03
CA GLU A 254 -18.92 -11.21 -1.85
C GLU A 254 -18.08 -10.79 -3.06
N HIS A 255 -17.01 -11.55 -3.32
CA HIS A 255 -16.14 -11.34 -4.48
C HIS A 255 -15.62 -12.65 -5.07
N VAL A 256 -15.24 -12.59 -6.33
CA VAL A 256 -14.72 -13.71 -7.11
C VAL A 256 -13.35 -13.36 -7.67
N HIS A 257 -12.37 -14.20 -7.32
CA HIS A 257 -11.00 -14.05 -7.77
C HIS A 257 -10.80 -14.61 -9.18
N HIS A 258 -10.23 -13.80 -10.07
CA HIS A 258 -9.90 -14.14 -11.46
C HIS A 258 -8.38 -14.09 -11.67
N PRO A 259 -7.62 -15.11 -11.23
CA PRO A 259 -6.17 -15.12 -11.37
C PRO A 259 -5.76 -15.13 -12.85
N SER A 260 -4.57 -14.58 -13.13
CA SER A 260 -3.98 -14.73 -14.45
C SER A 260 -3.74 -16.19 -14.80
N VAL A 261 -4.06 -16.57 -16.04
CA VAL A 261 -3.89 -17.94 -16.53
C VAL A 261 -2.65 -18.02 -17.42
N PRO A 262 -1.72 -18.97 -17.20
CA PRO A 262 -0.59 -19.19 -18.09
C PRO A 262 -1.06 -19.44 -19.53
N GLY A 263 -0.57 -18.63 -20.48
CA GLY A 263 -1.00 -18.71 -21.88
C GLY A 263 -2.24 -17.88 -22.23
N ALA A 264 -2.78 -17.08 -21.29
CA ALA A 264 -3.83 -16.11 -21.55
C ALA A 264 -3.43 -14.95 -22.49
N ASN A 265 -2.15 -14.87 -22.88
CA ASN A 265 -1.73 -14.14 -24.07
C ASN A 265 -2.29 -14.86 -25.31
N ALA A 266 -3.57 -14.70 -25.57
CA ALA A 266 -4.15 -15.13 -26.82
C ALA A 266 -3.67 -14.17 -27.90
N ASP A 267 -2.85 -14.67 -28.84
CA ASP A 267 -2.61 -13.96 -30.10
C ASP A 267 -3.95 -13.49 -30.69
N PRO A 268 -3.99 -12.32 -31.35
CA PRO A 268 -5.21 -11.83 -31.98
C PRO A 268 -5.89 -12.91 -32.81
N VAL A 269 -7.15 -13.22 -32.49
CA VAL A 269 -7.93 -14.23 -33.18
C VAL A 269 -8.67 -13.56 -34.35
N PRO A 270 -8.60 -14.10 -35.58
CA PRO A 270 -9.29 -13.51 -36.72
C PRO A 270 -10.79 -13.36 -36.46
N GLY A 271 -11.29 -12.13 -36.52
CA GLY A 271 -12.71 -11.81 -36.35
C GLY A 271 -13.22 -11.77 -34.91
N ALA A 272 -12.39 -12.06 -33.90
CA ALA A 272 -12.81 -12.11 -32.49
C ALA A 272 -11.95 -11.23 -31.58
N TRP A 273 -12.58 -10.68 -30.56
CA TRP A 273 -11.94 -9.98 -29.46
C TRP A 273 -11.38 -10.97 -28.45
N SER A 274 -10.32 -10.61 -27.75
CA SER A 274 -9.77 -11.38 -26.63
C SER A 274 -9.27 -10.46 -25.53
N ARG A 275 -9.13 -10.99 -24.31
CA ARG A 275 -8.48 -10.26 -23.21
C ARG A 275 -7.00 -10.05 -23.52
N THR A 276 -6.48 -8.88 -23.19
CA THR A 276 -5.04 -8.73 -22.99
C THR A 276 -4.62 -9.56 -21.78
N ALA A 277 -3.40 -10.09 -21.75
CA ALA A 277 -2.91 -10.73 -20.52
C ALA A 277 -2.95 -9.75 -19.34
N TRP A 278 -3.53 -10.24 -18.25
CA TRP A 278 -3.65 -9.52 -17.01
C TRP A 278 -2.77 -10.18 -15.94
N THR A 279 -2.49 -9.44 -14.88
CA THR A 279 -1.73 -9.90 -13.73
C THR A 279 -2.67 -10.59 -12.73
N ASP A 280 -3.79 -9.95 -12.43
CA ASP A 280 -4.78 -10.40 -11.45
C ASP A 280 -6.09 -9.63 -11.61
N ALA A 281 -7.20 -10.20 -11.15
CA ALA A 281 -8.48 -9.49 -11.14
C ALA A 281 -9.38 -9.96 -10.00
N GLU A 282 -10.19 -9.06 -9.47
CA GLU A 282 -11.17 -9.32 -8.41
C GLU A 282 -12.52 -8.73 -8.83
N GLU A 283 -13.55 -9.58 -8.89
CA GLU A 283 -14.91 -9.22 -9.27
C GLU A 283 -15.75 -9.02 -8.01
N TYR A 284 -16.38 -7.86 -7.91
CA TYR A 284 -17.47 -7.53 -6.99
C TYR A 284 -18.77 -7.41 -7.80
N ASP A 285 -19.92 -7.29 -7.13
CA ASP A 285 -21.27 -7.30 -7.74
C ASP A 285 -21.39 -6.51 -9.07
N GLU A 286 -21.07 -5.22 -9.06
CA GLU A 286 -21.16 -4.36 -10.25
C GLU A 286 -19.80 -3.86 -10.78
N GLU A 287 -18.71 -4.23 -10.12
CA GLU A 287 -17.37 -3.68 -10.36
C GLU A 287 -16.32 -4.79 -10.49
N LEU A 288 -15.38 -4.63 -11.41
CA LEU A 288 -14.24 -5.54 -11.54
C LEU A 288 -12.94 -4.75 -11.46
N VAL A 289 -12.10 -5.11 -10.49
CA VAL A 289 -10.75 -4.57 -10.36
C VAL A 289 -9.81 -5.41 -11.20
N LEU A 290 -9.26 -4.83 -12.27
CA LEU A 290 -8.37 -5.50 -13.22
C LEU A 290 -6.96 -4.93 -13.13
N MET A 291 -5.97 -5.78 -12.87
CA MET A 291 -4.57 -5.39 -12.90
C MET A 291 -3.90 -5.85 -14.19
N LEU A 292 -3.38 -4.90 -14.97
CA LEU A 292 -2.63 -5.11 -16.21
C LEU A 292 -1.19 -4.64 -16.01
N GLY A 293 -0.24 -5.58 -15.93
CA GLY A 293 1.14 -5.23 -15.58
C GLY A 293 1.18 -4.59 -14.20
N ASP A 294 1.55 -3.31 -14.14
CA ASP A 294 1.63 -2.48 -12.93
C ASP A 294 0.47 -1.49 -12.75
N ARG A 295 -0.53 -1.54 -13.63
CA ARG A 295 -1.69 -0.64 -13.59
C ARG A 295 -2.93 -1.37 -13.12
N VAL A 296 -3.76 -0.65 -12.36
CA VAL A 296 -5.07 -1.13 -11.92
C VAL A 296 -6.16 -0.30 -12.59
N HIS A 297 -7.19 -0.99 -13.06
CA HIS A 297 -8.38 -0.44 -13.67
C HIS A 297 -9.61 -0.95 -12.92
N VAL A 298 -10.65 -0.12 -12.86
CA VAL A 298 -11.97 -0.55 -12.37
C VAL A 298 -12.92 -0.52 -13.55
N LEU A 299 -13.50 -1.67 -13.85
CA LEU A 299 -14.58 -1.82 -14.83
C LEU A 299 -15.91 -1.77 -14.10
N ALA A 300 -16.92 -1.22 -14.75
CA ALA A 300 -18.30 -1.24 -14.29
C ALA A 300 -19.24 -1.45 -15.48
N GLY A 301 -20.45 -1.97 -15.22
CA GLY A 301 -21.47 -2.17 -16.24
C GLY A 301 -20.98 -3.00 -17.43
N LEU A 302 -21.09 -2.48 -18.66
CA LEU A 302 -20.70 -3.18 -19.89
C LEU A 302 -19.25 -3.67 -19.87
N GLY A 303 -18.34 -2.94 -19.22
CA GLY A 303 -16.94 -3.34 -19.14
C GLY A 303 -16.75 -4.67 -18.39
N VAL A 304 -17.51 -4.89 -17.31
CA VAL A 304 -17.49 -6.14 -16.54
C VAL A 304 -18.03 -7.28 -17.39
N VAL A 305 -19.20 -7.10 -18.00
CA VAL A 305 -19.85 -8.11 -18.85
C VAL A 305 -18.94 -8.53 -20.00
N ILE A 306 -18.39 -7.56 -20.75
CA ILE A 306 -17.50 -7.83 -21.88
C ILE A 306 -16.25 -8.56 -21.41
N TRP A 307 -15.61 -8.08 -20.33
CA TRP A 307 -14.39 -8.71 -19.86
C TRP A 307 -14.66 -10.16 -19.42
N LEU A 308 -15.70 -10.40 -18.62
CA LEU A 308 -16.07 -11.74 -18.15
C LEU A 308 -16.44 -12.68 -19.31
N ALA A 309 -17.24 -12.24 -20.28
CA ALA A 309 -17.60 -13.01 -21.47
C ALA A 309 -16.37 -13.42 -22.30
N LEU A 310 -15.35 -12.57 -22.36
CA LEU A 310 -14.09 -12.83 -23.05
C LEU A 310 -13.14 -13.79 -22.31
N ALA A 311 -13.68 -14.67 -21.45
CA ALA A 311 -12.95 -15.84 -20.98
C ALA A 311 -12.52 -16.74 -22.15
N GLU A 312 -13.30 -16.74 -23.23
CA GLU A 312 -12.95 -17.26 -24.55
C GLU A 312 -13.09 -16.14 -25.61
N PRO A 313 -12.34 -16.17 -26.72
CA PRO A 313 -12.46 -15.14 -27.75
C PRO A 313 -13.86 -15.11 -28.41
N LEU A 314 -14.48 -13.94 -28.48
CA LEU A 314 -15.83 -13.74 -29.03
C LEU A 314 -15.89 -12.60 -30.06
N THR A 315 -16.80 -12.71 -31.01
CA THR A 315 -17.14 -11.64 -31.96
C THR A 315 -17.95 -10.53 -31.28
N THR A 316 -17.99 -9.34 -31.89
CA THR A 316 -18.84 -8.25 -31.39
C THR A 316 -20.32 -8.64 -31.36
N ALA A 317 -20.80 -9.48 -32.29
CA ALA A 317 -22.18 -9.93 -32.32
C ALA A 317 -22.52 -10.82 -31.12
N GLU A 318 -21.64 -11.77 -30.78
CA GLU A 318 -21.81 -12.63 -29.60
C GLU A 318 -21.78 -11.81 -28.30
N LEU A 319 -20.90 -10.81 -28.20
CA LEU A 319 -20.88 -9.91 -27.03
C LEU A 319 -22.14 -9.06 -26.89
N VAL A 320 -22.80 -8.71 -28.01
CA VAL A 320 -24.12 -8.06 -27.98
C VAL A 320 -25.17 -9.03 -27.46
N GLU A 321 -25.15 -10.29 -27.90
CA GLU A 321 -26.06 -11.33 -27.41
C GLU A 321 -25.89 -11.56 -25.90
N GLU A 322 -24.65 -11.60 -25.40
CA GLU A 322 -24.35 -11.69 -23.96
C GLU A 322 -24.93 -10.51 -23.17
N ALA A 323 -24.72 -9.28 -23.65
CA ALA A 323 -25.26 -8.08 -23.00
C ALA A 323 -26.80 -8.06 -23.00
N GLU A 324 -27.45 -8.43 -24.11
CA GLU A 324 -28.90 -8.49 -24.23
C GLU A 324 -29.51 -9.65 -23.42
N ALA A 325 -28.78 -10.76 -23.24
CA ALA A 325 -29.20 -11.85 -22.38
C ALA A 325 -29.26 -11.42 -20.91
N LEU A 326 -28.33 -10.57 -20.47
CA LEU A 326 -28.26 -10.09 -19.09
C LEU A 326 -29.28 -8.98 -18.80
N TRP A 327 -29.39 -7.96 -19.66
CA TRP A 327 -30.20 -6.77 -19.38
C TRP A 327 -31.46 -6.62 -20.25
N GLY A 328 -31.68 -7.56 -21.16
CA GLY A 328 -32.77 -7.53 -22.13
C GLY A 328 -32.40 -6.79 -23.42
N ALA A 329 -33.19 -7.06 -24.46
CA ALA A 329 -32.97 -6.47 -25.79
C ALA A 329 -33.02 -4.93 -25.76
N HIS A 330 -32.08 -4.29 -26.46
CA HIS A 330 -31.99 -2.83 -26.51
C HIS A 330 -31.63 -2.36 -27.92
N PRO A 331 -32.37 -1.39 -28.50
CA PRO A 331 -32.15 -0.96 -29.89
C PRO A 331 -30.76 -0.36 -30.17
N GLY A 332 -30.06 0.08 -29.12
CA GLY A 332 -28.70 0.61 -29.19
C GLY A 332 -27.61 -0.36 -28.71
N ALA A 333 -27.92 -1.63 -28.41
CA ALA A 333 -26.97 -2.58 -27.80
C ALA A 333 -25.67 -2.71 -28.62
N ALA A 334 -25.78 -2.90 -29.94
CA ALA A 334 -24.63 -3.01 -30.83
C ALA A 334 -23.70 -1.79 -30.80
N ALA A 335 -24.27 -0.57 -30.76
CA ALA A 335 -23.46 0.64 -30.69
C ALA A 335 -22.75 0.76 -29.32
N LEU A 336 -23.48 0.52 -28.23
CA LEU A 336 -22.93 0.61 -26.87
C LEU A 336 -21.82 -0.41 -26.61
N VAL A 337 -21.99 -1.65 -27.08
CA VAL A 337 -20.97 -2.70 -26.98
C VAL A 337 -19.74 -2.34 -27.82
N THR A 338 -19.93 -1.83 -29.03
CA THR A 338 -18.81 -1.38 -29.89
C THR A 338 -18.04 -0.23 -29.22
N ASP A 339 -18.74 0.78 -28.69
CA ASP A 339 -18.10 1.91 -28.00
C ASP A 339 -17.32 1.43 -26.76
N ALA A 340 -17.88 0.51 -25.98
CA ALA A 340 -17.20 -0.06 -24.83
C ALA A 340 -15.94 -0.86 -25.22
N LEU A 341 -16.02 -1.67 -26.28
CA LEU A 341 -14.88 -2.40 -26.83
C LEU A 341 -13.76 -1.46 -27.27
N ASP A 342 -14.09 -0.39 -27.98
CA ASP A 342 -13.12 0.61 -28.44
C ASP A 342 -12.44 1.32 -27.26
N VAL A 343 -13.19 1.68 -26.21
CA VAL A 343 -12.63 2.27 -24.98
C VAL A 343 -11.69 1.29 -24.28
N MET A 344 -12.12 0.04 -24.09
CA MET A 344 -11.33 -0.98 -23.42
C MET A 344 -10.06 -1.33 -24.22
N ALA A 345 -10.15 -1.41 -25.54
CA ALA A 345 -9.00 -1.60 -26.43
C ALA A 345 -8.03 -0.42 -26.37
N GLY A 346 -8.55 0.81 -26.35
CA GLY A 346 -7.77 2.03 -26.19
C GLY A 346 -7.01 2.11 -24.86
N GLN A 347 -7.54 1.47 -23.80
CA GLN A 347 -6.89 1.29 -22.51
C GLN A 347 -6.05 0.00 -22.43
N GLN A 348 -5.88 -0.71 -23.55
CA GLN A 348 -5.10 -1.96 -23.67
C GLN A 348 -5.64 -3.12 -22.82
N MET A 349 -6.91 -3.10 -22.43
CA MET A 349 -7.55 -4.18 -21.68
C MET A 349 -7.91 -5.37 -22.57
N LEU A 350 -8.14 -5.10 -23.86
CA LEU A 350 -8.56 -6.09 -24.86
C LEU A 350 -7.70 -5.99 -26.12
N HIS A 351 -7.58 -7.10 -26.84
CA HIS A 351 -7.07 -7.14 -28.20
C HIS A 351 -8.23 -7.10 -29.20
N PRO A 352 -8.18 -6.20 -30.20
CA PRO A 352 -9.15 -6.20 -31.29
C PRO A 352 -8.95 -7.41 -32.21
N PRO A 353 -9.97 -7.78 -32.99
CA PRO A 353 -9.87 -8.77 -34.05
C PRO A 353 -8.70 -8.49 -35.00
N ALA A 354 -7.97 -9.55 -35.38
CA ALA A 354 -6.81 -9.49 -36.28
C ALA A 354 -7.13 -9.04 -37.71
#